data_AF-A0A4S4D8N4-F1
#
_entry.id   AF-A0A4S4D8N4-F1
#
_cell.length_a   1.000
_cell.length_b   1.000
_cell.length_c   1.000
_cell.angle_alpha   90.00
_cell.angle_beta   90.00
_cell.angle_gamma   90.00
#
_symmetry.space_group_name_H-M   'P 1'
#
loop_
_entity.id
_entity.type
_entity.pdbx_description
1 polymer ?
#
loop_
_entity_poly.entity_id
_entity_poly.type
_entity_poly.pdbx_seq_one_letter_code
_entity_poly.pdbx_strand_id
1 'polypeptide(L)'
;MLTDCVWEALVKSFASQMKYAFTASSFVKEIFTVGYPKLYSMIENLLERISRDTDVKGVLPATTLEGKDQMVSAIEIFQIAFLALCLSRLSDLVNTVFPVSCRGSAPSKNIYLKLYHAFRRKLKLFSQMGV
;
A
#
# COMPACT_ATOMS: atom_id res chain seq x y z
N MET A 1 -6.62 -29.38 8.89
CA MET A 1 -8.02 -29.59 8.41
C MET A 1 -8.13 -29.15 6.95
N LEU A 2 -9.17 -29.54 6.20
CA LEU A 2 -9.36 -29.13 4.80
C LEU A 2 -9.30 -27.60 4.64
N THR A 3 -9.86 -26.86 5.58
CA THR A 3 -9.85 -25.39 5.63
C THR A 3 -8.44 -24.82 5.65
N ASP A 4 -7.52 -25.41 6.41
CA ASP A 4 -6.11 -24.97 6.48
C ASP A 4 -5.41 -25.18 5.14
N CYS A 5 -5.62 -26.34 4.50
CA CYS A 5 -5.03 -26.64 3.19
C CYS A 5 -5.56 -25.71 2.09
N VAL A 6 -6.87 -25.42 2.10
CA VAL A 6 -7.50 -24.49 1.16
C VAL A 6 -6.95 -23.08 1.38
N TRP A 7 -6.81 -22.67 2.63
CA TRP A 7 -6.29 -21.35 2.98
C TRP A 7 -4.82 -21.19 2.57
N GLU A 8 -3.97 -22.17 2.87
CA GLU A 8 -2.56 -22.17 2.47
C GLU A 8 -2.41 -22.10 0.94
N ALA A 9 -3.19 -22.90 0.20
CA ALA A 9 -3.19 -22.87 -1.26
C ALA A 9 -3.65 -21.51 -1.81
N LEU A 10 -4.66 -20.90 -1.19
CA LEU A 10 -5.17 -19.59 -1.56
C LEU A 10 -4.11 -18.50 -1.36
N VAL A 11 -3.49 -18.44 -0.18
CA VAL A 11 -2.43 -17.47 0.15
C VAL A 11 -1.25 -17.62 -0.81
N LYS A 12 -0.81 -18.85 -1.05
CA LYS A 12 0.31 -19.15 -1.95
C LYS A 12 0.02 -18.74 -3.40
N SER A 13 -1.18 -19.04 -3.89
CA SER A 13 -1.63 -18.65 -5.23
C SER A 13 -1.70 -17.12 -5.34
N PHE A 14 -2.31 -16.46 -4.35
CA PHE A 14 -2.41 -15.00 -4.30
C PHE A 14 -1.04 -14.33 -4.31
N ALA A 15 -0.11 -14.78 -3.47
CA ALA A 15 1.26 -14.26 -3.43
C ALA A 15 2.00 -14.44 -4.76
N SER A 16 1.84 -15.61 -5.41
CA SER A 16 2.39 -15.86 -6.74
C SER A 16 1.83 -14.89 -7.77
N GLN A 17 0.52 -14.65 -7.76
CA GLN A 17 -0.15 -13.72 -8.67
C GLN A 17 0.27 -12.27 -8.43
N MET A 18 0.40 -11.82 -7.18
CA MET A 18 0.89 -10.47 -6.86
C MET A 18 2.32 -10.26 -7.32
N LYS A 19 3.20 -11.26 -7.11
CA LYS A 19 4.57 -11.24 -7.61
C LYS A 19 4.61 -11.19 -9.13
N TYR A 20 3.81 -12.02 -9.80
CA TYR A 20 3.71 -12.04 -11.26
C TYR A 20 3.20 -10.70 -11.80
N ALA A 21 2.15 -10.13 -11.19
CA ALA A 21 1.62 -8.82 -11.57
C ALA A 21 2.68 -7.70 -11.46
N PHE A 22 3.58 -7.80 -10.48
CA PHE A 22 4.66 -6.84 -10.30
C PHE A 22 5.78 -6.96 -11.35
N THR A 23 6.06 -8.18 -11.84
CA THR A 23 7.20 -8.43 -12.74
C THR A 23 6.83 -8.58 -14.21
N ALA A 24 5.59 -8.96 -14.54
CA ALA A 24 5.20 -9.32 -15.90
C ALA A 24 5.07 -8.12 -16.85
N SER A 25 4.63 -6.96 -16.34
CA SER A 25 4.41 -5.76 -17.17
C SER A 25 4.59 -4.48 -16.37
N SER A 26 5.24 -3.48 -16.98
CA SER A 26 5.39 -2.14 -16.42
C SER A 26 4.04 -1.45 -16.20
N PHE A 27 3.09 -1.65 -17.12
CA PHE A 27 1.74 -1.08 -17.02
C PHE A 27 0.96 -1.64 -15.82
N VAL A 28 0.97 -2.97 -15.67
CA VAL A 28 0.30 -3.64 -14.54
C VAL A 28 0.95 -3.22 -13.23
N LYS A 29 2.28 -3.26 -13.17
CA LYS A 29 3.04 -2.77 -12.02
C LYS A 29 2.65 -1.34 -11.65
N GLU A 30 2.58 -0.43 -12.61
CA GLU A 30 2.23 0.97 -12.37
C GLU A 30 0.80 1.12 -11.83
N ILE A 31 -0.18 0.43 -12.42
CA ILE A 31 -1.58 0.44 -11.95
C ILE A 31 -1.67 0.02 -10.49
N PHE A 32 -1.08 -1.13 -10.16
CA PHE A 32 -1.14 -1.65 -8.79
C PHE A 32 -0.32 -0.79 -7.82
N THR A 33 0.78 -0.21 -8.26
CA THR A 33 1.59 0.73 -7.46
C THR A 33 0.78 1.98 -7.11
N VAL A 34 0.20 2.66 -8.10
CA VAL A 34 -0.60 3.88 -7.87
C VAL A 34 -1.90 3.56 -7.13
N GLY A 35 -2.47 2.38 -7.40
CA GLY A 35 -3.69 1.87 -6.77
C GLY A 35 -3.48 1.24 -5.39
N TYR A 36 -2.24 1.14 -4.88
CA TYR A 36 -1.92 0.41 -3.66
C TYR A 36 -2.78 0.79 -2.44
N PRO A 37 -3.06 2.08 -2.15
CA PRO A 37 -3.94 2.45 -1.02
C PRO A 37 -5.33 1.81 -1.11
N LYS A 38 -5.89 1.72 -2.32
CA LYS A 38 -7.19 1.09 -2.56
C LYS A 38 -7.08 -0.42 -2.46
N LEU A 39 -6.02 -1.01 -3.02
CA LEU A 39 -5.74 -2.45 -2.95
C LEU A 39 -5.65 -2.93 -1.50
N TYR A 40 -4.87 -2.24 -0.67
CA TYR A 40 -4.73 -2.53 0.76
C TYR A 40 -6.09 -2.51 1.45
N SER A 41 -6.89 -1.44 1.27
CA SER A 41 -8.22 -1.37 1.86
C SER A 41 -9.14 -2.49 1.38
N MET A 42 -9.02 -2.92 0.13
CA MET A 42 -9.87 -3.97 -0.42
C MET A 42 -9.54 -5.33 0.20
N ILE A 43 -8.25 -5.62 0.42
CA ILE A 43 -7.78 -6.85 1.04
C ILE A 43 -8.15 -6.86 2.53
N GLU A 44 -7.89 -5.78 3.26
CA GLU A 44 -8.30 -5.65 4.67
C GLU A 44 -9.82 -5.87 4.84
N ASN A 45 -10.64 -5.18 4.05
CA ASN A 45 -12.09 -5.34 4.11
C ASN A 45 -12.55 -6.76 3.74
N LEU A 46 -11.87 -7.41 2.78
CA LEU A 46 -12.18 -8.79 2.40
C LEU A 46 -11.86 -9.76 3.54
N LEU A 47 -10.65 -9.66 4.12
CA LEU A 47 -10.20 -10.50 5.23
C LEU A 47 -11.06 -10.31 6.48
N GLU A 48 -11.45 -9.07 6.76
CA GLU A 48 -12.35 -8.75 7.87
C GLU A 48 -13.73 -9.38 7.65
N ARG A 49 -14.30 -9.28 6.45
CA ARG A 49 -15.57 -9.93 6.10
C ARG A 49 -15.50 -11.45 6.23
N ILE A 50 -14.45 -12.08 5.69
CA ILE A 50 -14.27 -13.54 5.80
C ILE A 50 -14.22 -13.95 7.28
N SER A 51 -13.47 -13.23 8.12
CA SER A 51 -13.42 -13.54 9.55
C SER A 51 -14.77 -13.39 10.24
N ARG A 52 -15.53 -12.33 9.96
CA ARG A 52 -16.86 -12.13 10.55
C ARG A 52 -17.86 -13.18 10.08
N ASP A 53 -17.86 -13.49 8.78
CA ASP A 53 -18.83 -14.41 8.17
C ASP A 53 -18.56 -15.88 8.54
N THR A 54 -17.34 -16.20 9.00
CA THR A 54 -16.95 -17.56 9.41
C THR A 54 -16.78 -17.75 10.91
N ASP A 55 -17.09 -16.72 11.71
CA ASP A 55 -17.15 -16.80 13.17
C ASP A 55 -18.43 -17.50 13.63
N VAL A 56 -18.42 -18.83 13.54
CA VAL A 56 -19.53 -19.71 13.96
C VAL A 56 -19.15 -20.42 15.25
N LYS A 57 -20.01 -20.32 16.27
CA LYS A 57 -19.79 -20.99 17.57
C LYS A 57 -19.49 -22.47 17.40
N GLY A 58 -18.34 -22.91 17.92
CA GLY A 58 -17.92 -24.31 17.92
C GLY A 58 -17.18 -24.76 16.65
N VAL A 59 -16.92 -23.86 15.69
CA VAL A 59 -16.14 -24.13 14.48
C VAL A 59 -14.88 -23.27 14.50
N LEU A 60 -13.75 -23.83 14.03
CA LEU A 60 -12.52 -23.04 13.87
C LEU A 60 -12.73 -21.96 12.80
N PRO A 61 -12.28 -20.71 13.04
CA PRO A 61 -12.43 -19.63 12.07
C PRO A 61 -11.74 -19.99 10.76
N ALA A 62 -12.31 -19.61 9.63
CA ALA A 62 -11.77 -19.99 8.32
C ALA A 62 -10.43 -19.32 7.99
N THR A 63 -10.02 -18.34 8.79
CA THR A 63 -8.79 -17.56 8.61
C THR A 63 -8.08 -17.38 9.93
N THR A 64 -6.77 -17.64 9.96
CA THR A 64 -5.89 -17.33 11.08
C THR A 64 -5.33 -15.90 10.96
N LEU A 65 -4.86 -15.33 12.07
CA LEU A 65 -4.17 -14.03 12.05
C LEU A 65 -2.95 -14.07 11.12
N GLU A 66 -2.15 -15.13 11.23
CA GLU A 66 -0.97 -15.36 10.37
C GLU A 66 -1.34 -15.39 8.88
N GLY A 67 -2.44 -16.04 8.53
CA GLY A 67 -2.92 -16.12 7.16
C GLY A 67 -3.31 -14.76 6.57
N LYS A 68 -3.86 -13.86 7.41
CA LYS A 68 -4.13 -12.48 7.02
C LYS A 68 -2.85 -11.71 6.78
N ASP A 69 -1.91 -11.81 7.72
CA ASP A 69 -0.61 -11.13 7.62
C ASP A 69 0.12 -11.57 6.34
N GLN A 70 0.09 -12.86 6.00
CA GLN A 70 0.68 -13.37 4.75
C GLN A 70 0.02 -12.77 3.49
N MET A 71 -1.31 -12.57 3.47
CA MET A 71 -1.98 -11.90 2.35
C MET A 71 -1.62 -10.42 2.26
N VAL A 72 -1.46 -9.73 3.39
CA VAL A 72 -1.02 -8.34 3.42
C VAL A 72 0.44 -8.23 2.98
N SER A 73 1.33 -9.11 3.44
CA SER A 73 2.73 -9.16 3.01
C SER A 73 2.86 -9.43 1.50
N ALA A 74 1.94 -10.21 0.91
CA ALA A 74 1.96 -10.48 -0.53
C ALA A 74 1.81 -9.22 -1.41
N ILE A 75 1.23 -8.13 -0.87
CA ILE A 75 1.09 -6.84 -1.58
C ILE A 75 2.15 -5.79 -1.17
N GLU A 76 3.05 -6.11 -0.25
CA GLU A 76 4.09 -5.20 0.24
C GLU A 76 5.01 -4.68 -0.88
N ILE A 77 5.23 -5.51 -1.92
CA ILE A 77 6.04 -5.10 -3.07
C ILE A 77 5.46 -3.84 -3.78
N PHE A 78 4.14 -3.69 -3.78
CA PHE A 78 3.46 -2.50 -4.30
C PHE A 78 3.49 -1.34 -3.31
N GLN A 79 3.50 -1.61 -2.00
CA GLN A 79 3.72 -0.60 -0.96
C GLN A 79 5.07 0.07 -1.15
N ILE A 80 6.14 -0.71 -1.25
CA ILE A 80 7.51 -0.21 -1.41
C ILE A 80 7.60 0.66 -2.67
N ALA A 81 7.05 0.19 -3.78
CA ALA A 81 7.01 0.95 -5.03
C ALA A 81 6.19 2.25 -4.90
N PHE A 82 5.05 2.20 -4.18
CA PHE A 82 4.21 3.37 -3.95
C PHE A 82 4.91 4.40 -3.07
N LEU A 83 5.60 3.97 -2.03
CA LEU A 83 6.40 4.82 -1.14
C LEU A 83 7.55 5.48 -1.90
N ALA A 84 8.28 4.70 -2.70
CA ALA A 84 9.34 5.24 -3.56
C ALA A 84 8.80 6.30 -4.54
N LEU A 85 7.65 6.06 -5.16
CA LEU A 85 6.98 7.03 -6.03
C LEU A 85 6.56 8.29 -5.25
N CYS A 86 6.01 8.13 -4.04
CA CYS A 86 5.65 9.26 -3.19
C CYS A 86 6.87 10.10 -2.83
N LEU A 87 7.97 9.44 -2.47
CA LEU A 87 9.23 10.08 -2.11
C LEU A 87 9.83 10.84 -3.30
N SER A 88 9.87 10.23 -4.49
CA SER A 88 10.34 10.87 -5.72
C SER A 88 9.53 12.14 -6.02
N ARG A 89 8.20 12.08 -5.97
CA ARG A 89 7.34 13.25 -6.21
C ARG A 89 7.52 14.37 -5.19
N LEU A 90 7.77 14.01 -3.92
CA LEU A 90 8.08 14.99 -2.87
C LEU A 90 9.46 15.62 -3.12
N SER A 91 10.45 14.82 -3.50
CA SER A 91 11.79 15.30 -3.86
C SER A 91 11.75 16.27 -5.02
N ASP A 92 11.03 15.94 -6.11
CA ASP A 92 10.86 16.82 -7.28
C ASP A 92 10.20 18.15 -6.89
N LEU A 93 9.20 18.11 -6.01
CA LEU A 93 8.56 19.30 -5.48
C LEU A 93 9.54 20.15 -4.67
N VAL A 94 10.32 19.54 -3.77
CA VAL A 94 11.34 20.22 -2.98
C VAL A 94 12.41 20.85 -3.89
N ASN A 95 12.90 20.13 -4.90
CA ASN A 95 13.91 20.62 -5.84
C ASN A 95 13.39 21.75 -6.73
N THR A 96 12.09 21.79 -7.02
CA THR A 96 11.44 22.93 -7.69
C THR A 96 11.39 24.16 -6.79
N VAL A 97 11.19 23.96 -5.48
CA VAL A 97 11.06 25.05 -4.49
C VAL A 97 12.41 25.58 -4.04
N PHE A 98 13.41 24.71 -3.92
CA PHE A 98 14.78 25.01 -3.55
C PHE A 98 15.70 24.49 -4.67
N PRO A 99 15.74 25.15 -5.85
CA PRO A 99 16.73 24.79 -6.84
C PRO A 99 18.12 24.89 -6.19
N VAL A 100 18.97 23.91 -6.51
CA VAL A 100 20.32 23.74 -5.93
C VAL A 100 21.21 25.01 -6.08
N SER A 101 20.76 25.97 -6.88
CA SER A 101 21.34 27.28 -7.18
C SER A 101 20.71 28.47 -6.43
N CYS A 102 19.83 28.29 -5.45
CA CYS A 102 19.24 29.35 -4.62
C CYS A 102 20.28 30.04 -3.72
N ARG A 103 21.11 30.90 -4.31
CA ARG A 103 22.10 31.74 -3.63
C ARG A 103 21.56 33.09 -3.15
N GLY A 104 20.24 33.36 -3.12
CA GLY A 104 19.83 34.72 -2.75
C GLY A 104 18.38 35.07 -2.41
N SER A 105 17.40 34.17 -2.42
CA SER A 105 16.08 34.53 -1.89
C SER A 105 15.35 33.34 -1.27
N ALA A 106 14.77 33.56 -0.08
CA ALA A 106 13.94 32.59 0.59
C ALA A 106 12.64 32.38 -0.21
N PRO A 107 12.11 31.13 -0.29
CA PRO A 107 10.83 30.87 -0.95
C PRO A 107 9.70 31.71 -0.33
N SER A 108 8.71 32.10 -1.14
CA SER A 108 7.56 32.86 -0.63
C SER A 108 6.64 32.00 0.26
N LYS A 109 5.89 32.64 1.17
CA LYS A 109 4.91 31.98 2.07
C LYS A 109 3.95 31.03 1.34
N ASN A 110 3.53 31.39 0.11
CA ASN A 110 2.65 30.56 -0.71
C ASN A 110 3.30 29.23 -1.11
N ILE A 111 4.61 29.22 -1.30
CA ILE A 111 5.36 28.02 -1.69
C ILE A 111 5.51 27.07 -0.49
N TYR A 112 5.79 27.61 0.70
CA TYR A 112 5.78 26.84 1.94
C TYR A 112 4.41 26.20 2.22
N LEU A 113 3.31 26.91 1.99
CA LEU A 113 1.96 26.37 2.14
C LEU A 113 1.70 25.22 1.17
N LYS A 114 2.12 25.33 -0.10
CA LYS A 114 2.01 24.24 -1.08
C LYS A 114 2.77 22.99 -0.62
N LEU A 115 4.00 23.16 -0.12
CA LEU A 115 4.79 22.06 0.40
C LEU A 115 4.12 21.41 1.63
N TYR A 116 3.68 22.21 2.59
CA TYR A 116 2.96 21.74 3.78
C TYR A 116 1.70 20.95 3.40
N HIS A 117 0.88 21.44 2.47
CA HIS A 117 -0.32 20.73 2.03
C HIS A 117 0.01 19.42 1.29
N ALA A 118 1.08 19.38 0.51
CA ALA A 118 1.54 18.16 -0.15
C ALA A 118 1.96 17.10 0.88
N PHE A 119 2.77 17.47 1.88
CA PHE A 119 3.15 16.60 2.99
C PHE A 119 1.94 16.13 3.79
N ARG A 120 1.06 17.05 4.19
CA ARG A 120 -0.14 16.72 4.97
C ARG A 120 -1.07 15.77 4.22
N ARG A 121 -1.25 15.94 2.91
CA ARG A 121 -2.08 15.05 2.09
C ARG A 121 -1.47 13.64 2.00
N LYS A 122 -0.15 13.54 1.91
CA LYS A 122 0.56 12.25 1.90
C LYS A 122 0.51 11.56 3.26
N LEU A 123 0.71 12.29 4.37
CA LEU A 123 0.57 11.74 5.72
C LEU A 123 -0.83 11.21 6.00
N LYS A 124 -1.88 11.91 5.53
CA LYS A 124 -3.26 11.42 5.67
C LYS A 124 -3.49 10.11 4.91
N LEU A 125 -2.84 9.90 3.77
CA LEU A 125 -2.90 8.64 3.04
C LEU A 125 -2.17 7.53 3.81
N PHE A 126 -0.98 7.78 4.35
CA PHE A 126 -0.23 6.78 5.15
C PHE A 126 -0.99 6.34 6.40
N SER A 127 -1.60 7.28 7.13
CA SER A 127 -2.42 6.96 8.30
C SER A 127 -3.64 6.08 7.97
N GLN A 128 -4.18 6.16 6.75
CA GLN A 128 -5.27 5.27 6.30
C GLN A 128 -4.80 3.87 5.89
N MET A 129 -3.48 3.68 5.75
CA MET A 129 -2.86 2.45 5.27
C MET A 129 -2.19 1.66 6.40
N GLY A 130 -2.37 2.06 7.66
CA GLY A 130 -1.80 1.38 8.83
C GLY A 130 -0.28 1.48 8.94
N VAL A 131 0.34 2.43 8.25
CA VAL A 131 1.80 2.71 8.27
C VAL A 131 2.12 3.86 9.20
#